data_AF-A0A7M1PY51-F1
#
_entry.id   AF-A0A7M1PY51-F1
#
_cell.length_a   1.000
_cell.length_b   1.000
_cell.length_c   1.000
_cell.angle_alpha   90.00
_cell.angle_beta   90.00
_cell.angle_gamma   90.00
#
_symmetry.space_group_name_H-M   'P 1'
#
loop_
_entity.id
_entity.type
_entity.pdbx_description
1 polymer ?
#
loop_
_entity_poly.entity_id
_entity_poly.type
_entity_poly.pdbx_seq_one_letter_code
_entity_poly.pdbx_strand_id
1 'polypeptide(L)'
;MKIKIIEEYKKLIQEIAALKSEIARKERHLRRLRDIYKPMEITAIDYSHDNIRGTAKQANIMDVAREINELSFDIDCLKEDLNEAVNQRKELERVVNGLGDVEKQIAMHHMRDPRMPAWKIAKAVHVSKRTVYNYLKKIDEKKII
;
A
#
# COMPACT_ATOMS: atom_id res chain seq x y z
N MET A 1 -15.84 21.80 -7.38
CA MET A 1 -14.68 20.96 -7.75
C MET A 1 -15.19 19.54 -7.93
N LYS A 2 -15.31 19.02 -9.16
CA LYS A 2 -15.71 17.63 -9.41
C LYS A 2 -14.43 16.84 -9.65
N ILE A 3 -13.98 16.13 -8.63
CA ILE A 3 -12.82 15.24 -8.76
C ILE A 3 -13.26 14.07 -9.63
N LYS A 4 -12.53 13.80 -10.71
CA LYS A 4 -12.83 12.69 -11.63
C LYS A 4 -12.41 11.37 -10.96
N ILE A 5 -13.19 10.30 -11.13
CA ILE A 5 -12.90 8.97 -10.53
C ILE A 5 -11.48 8.48 -10.87
N ILE A 6 -10.96 8.83 -12.06
CA ILE A 6 -9.55 8.59 -12.44
C ILE A 6 -8.55 9.25 -11.49
N GLU A 7 -8.79 10.49 -11.08
CA GLU A 7 -7.84 11.23 -10.25
C GLU A 7 -7.75 10.62 -8.86
N GLU A 8 -8.89 10.20 -8.30
CA GLU A 8 -8.95 9.44 -7.05
C GLU A 8 -8.26 8.08 -7.19
N TYR A 9 -8.53 7.35 -8.27
CA TYR A 9 -7.88 6.08 -8.53
C TYR A 9 -6.35 6.20 -8.62
N LYS A 10 -5.84 7.26 -9.24
CA LYS A 10 -4.40 7.54 -9.28
C LYS A 10 -3.82 7.86 -7.91
N LYS A 11 -4.50 8.72 -7.14
CA LYS A 11 -4.08 9.05 -5.78
C LYS A 11 -4.00 7.79 -4.93
N LEU A 12 -5.01 6.93 -5.00
CA LEU A 12 -5.02 5.64 -4.31
C LEU A 12 -3.88 4.73 -4.76
N ILE A 13 -3.54 4.67 -6.05
CA ILE A 13 -2.38 3.88 -6.50
C ILE A 13 -1.07 4.41 -5.89
N GLN A 14 -0.89 5.72 -5.89
CA GLN A 14 0.31 6.36 -5.33
C GLN A 14 0.39 6.14 -3.82
N GLU A 15 -0.73 6.29 -3.12
CA GLU A 15 -0.85 6.06 -1.69
C GLU A 15 -0.59 4.60 -1.32
N ILE A 16 -1.18 3.64 -2.03
CA ILE A 16 -0.91 2.20 -1.85
C ILE A 16 0.58 1.91 -2.06
N ALA A 17 1.22 2.52 -3.06
CA ALA A 17 2.64 2.33 -3.31
C ALA A 17 3.50 2.91 -2.17
N ALA A 18 3.14 4.09 -1.67
CA ALA A 18 3.80 4.74 -0.54
C ALA A 18 3.68 3.90 0.74
N LEU A 19 2.46 3.47 1.10
CA LEU A 19 2.19 2.62 2.26
C LEU A 19 2.98 1.31 2.19
N LYS A 20 3.00 0.63 1.03
CA LYS A 20 3.82 -0.59 0.85
C LYS A 20 5.31 -0.35 1.07
N SER A 21 5.83 0.75 0.55
CA SER A 21 7.24 1.12 0.72
C SER A 21 7.56 1.41 2.19
N GLU A 22 6.66 2.10 2.88
CA GLU A 22 6.81 2.42 4.29
C GLU A 22 6.75 1.18 5.19
N ILE A 23 5.77 0.30 4.97
CA ILE A 23 5.67 -0.99 5.67
C ILE A 23 6.97 -1.77 5.48
N ALA A 24 7.45 -1.92 4.24
CA ALA A 24 8.69 -2.63 3.96
C ALA A 24 9.93 -1.99 4.64
N ARG A 25 9.95 -0.67 4.79
CA ARG A 25 11.00 0.04 5.55
C ARG A 25 10.91 -0.30 7.03
N LYS A 26 9.72 -0.19 7.65
CA LYS A 26 9.52 -0.46 9.08
C LYS A 26 9.73 -1.95 9.41
N GLU A 27 9.29 -2.88 8.57
CA GLU A 27 9.54 -4.32 8.76
C GLU A 27 11.03 -4.68 8.71
N ARG A 28 11.81 -4.03 7.83
CA ARG A 28 13.28 -4.18 7.82
C ARG A 28 13.93 -3.60 9.08
N HIS A 29 13.38 -2.52 9.62
CA HIS A 29 13.85 -1.95 10.88
C HIS A 29 13.54 -2.87 12.06
N LEU A 30 12.30 -3.35 12.14
CA LEU A 30 11.86 -4.33 13.14
C LEU A 30 12.72 -5.59 13.13
N ARG A 31 13.07 -6.11 11.93
CA ARG A 31 13.95 -7.28 11.80
C ARG A 31 15.33 -7.01 12.42
N ARG A 32 15.95 -5.87 12.11
CA ARG A 32 17.24 -5.49 12.69
C ARG A 32 17.18 -5.40 14.21
N LEU A 33 16.12 -4.83 14.77
CA LEU A 33 15.93 -4.76 16.22
C LEU A 33 15.74 -6.14 16.84
N ARG A 34 14.99 -7.04 16.19
CA ARG A 34 14.84 -8.43 16.65
C ARG A 34 16.15 -9.22 16.59
N ASP A 35 17.02 -8.95 15.63
CA ASP A 35 18.34 -9.59 15.55
C ASP A 35 19.27 -9.14 16.69
N ILE A 36 19.12 -7.88 17.13
CA ILE A 36 19.84 -7.30 18.28
C ILE A 36 19.22 -7.80 19.60
N TYR A 37 17.90 -7.86 19.66
CA TYR A 37 17.13 -8.37 20.79
C TYR A 37 17.17 -9.91 20.82
N LYS A 38 18.28 -10.46 21.31
CA LYS A 38 18.30 -11.86 21.76
C LYS A 38 17.77 -11.87 23.19
N PRO A 39 16.58 -12.43 23.48
CA PRO A 39 16.21 -12.67 24.86
C PRO A 39 17.32 -13.53 25.46
N MET A 40 17.99 -13.04 26.51
CA MET A 40 18.87 -13.89 27.31
C MET A 40 17.99 -15.07 27.75
N GLU A 41 18.37 -16.29 27.36
CA GLU A 41 17.95 -17.47 28.12
C GLU A 41 18.34 -17.17 29.56
N ILE A 42 17.36 -16.94 30.42
CA ILE A 42 17.60 -16.57 31.81
C ILE A 42 18.20 -17.79 32.49
N THR A 43 19.52 -17.97 32.37
CA THR A 43 20.29 -18.72 33.34
C THR A 43 20.21 -17.94 34.65
N ALA A 44 19.76 -18.61 35.71
CA ALA A 44 19.51 -18.07 37.04
C ALA A 44 20.44 -16.90 37.40
N ILE A 45 19.84 -15.78 37.81
CA ILE A 45 20.57 -14.59 38.26
C ILE A 45 21.31 -14.98 39.54
N ASP A 46 22.62 -15.15 39.45
CA ASP A 46 23.49 -15.37 40.60
C ASP A 46 23.74 -14.04 41.32
N TYR A 47 23.11 -13.86 42.47
CA TYR A 47 23.20 -12.67 43.32
C TYR A 47 24.49 -12.61 44.15
N SER A 48 25.42 -13.58 44.00
CA SER A 48 26.68 -13.62 44.74
C SER A 48 27.73 -12.60 44.24
N HIS A 49 27.51 -12.01 43.07
CA HIS A 49 28.43 -11.02 42.49
C HIS A 49 27.79 -9.63 42.46
N ASP A 50 28.44 -8.69 43.12
CA ASP A 50 28.08 -7.27 43.19
C ASP A 50 28.36 -6.58 41.84
N ASN A 51 27.55 -6.90 40.82
CA ASN A 51 27.72 -6.44 39.45
C ASN A 51 26.57 -5.50 39.05
N ILE A 52 26.73 -4.24 39.44
CA ILE A 52 25.94 -3.07 39.00
C ILE A 52 25.97 -2.86 37.46
N ARG A 53 26.74 -3.67 36.71
CA ARG A 53 26.82 -3.66 35.24
C ARG A 53 25.57 -4.19 34.52
N GLY A 54 24.63 -4.81 35.23
CA GLY A 54 23.37 -5.33 34.68
C GLY A 54 22.35 -4.25 34.30
N THR A 55 22.29 -3.15 35.02
CA THR A 55 21.19 -2.15 34.90
C THR A 55 21.21 -1.38 33.58
N ALA A 56 22.37 -0.92 33.11
CA ALA A 56 22.48 -0.18 31.84
C ALA A 56 22.24 -1.07 30.60
N LYS A 57 22.68 -2.33 30.65
CA LYS A 57 22.41 -3.30 29.58
C LYS A 57 20.95 -3.76 29.59
N GLN A 58 20.36 -3.98 30.77
CA GLN A 58 18.94 -4.31 30.91
C GLN A 58 18.03 -3.15 30.49
N ALA A 59 18.38 -1.89 30.82
CA ALA A 59 17.67 -0.71 30.35
C ALA A 59 17.68 -0.64 28.81
N ASN A 60 18.84 -0.83 28.18
CA ASN A 60 18.94 -0.88 26.71
C ASN A 60 18.12 -2.02 26.08
N ILE A 61 18.06 -3.19 26.71
CA ILE A 61 17.25 -4.33 26.22
C ILE A 61 15.75 -4.03 26.35
N MET A 62 15.33 -3.38 27.45
CA MET A 62 13.95 -2.95 27.65
C MET A 62 13.54 -1.84 26.69
N ASP A 63 14.44 -0.91 26.39
CA ASP A 63 14.22 0.14 25.38
C ASP A 63 14.04 -0.46 23.98
N VAL A 64 14.88 -1.42 23.60
CA VAL A 64 14.73 -2.15 22.33
C VAL A 64 13.43 -2.95 22.30
N ALA A 65 13.02 -3.58 23.40
CA ALA A 65 11.75 -4.30 23.49
C ALA A 65 10.54 -3.36 23.30
N ARG A 66 10.58 -2.17 23.91
CA ARG A 66 9.57 -1.13 23.71
C ARG A 66 9.52 -0.67 22.25
N GLU A 67 10.67 -0.38 21.64
CA GLU A 67 10.75 0.03 20.24
C GLU A 67 10.20 -1.05 19.29
N ILE A 68 10.47 -2.34 19.57
CA ILE A 68 9.90 -3.46 18.82
C ILE A 68 8.38 -3.47 18.91
N ASN A 69 7.81 -3.23 20.10
CA ASN A 69 6.36 -3.20 20.30
C ASN A 69 5.71 -2.02 19.57
N GLU A 70 6.28 -0.81 19.71
CA GLU A 70 5.82 0.40 19.03
C GLU A 70 5.86 0.23 17.51
N LEU A 71 6.97 -0.28 16.97
CA LEU A 71 7.09 -0.53 15.52
C LEU A 71 6.15 -1.62 15.03
N SER A 72 5.90 -2.65 15.84
CA SER A 72 4.95 -3.72 15.47
C SER A 72 3.53 -3.14 15.37
N PHE A 73 3.13 -2.35 16.36
CA PHE A 73 1.85 -1.65 16.35
C PHE A 73 1.72 -0.70 15.14
N ASP A 74 2.72 0.13 14.88
CA ASP A 74 2.76 1.02 13.71
C ASP A 74 2.61 0.26 12.39
N ILE A 75 3.29 -0.89 12.25
CA ILE A 75 3.20 -1.72 11.04
C ILE A 75 1.78 -2.26 10.87
N ASP A 76 1.12 -2.65 11.96
CA ASP A 76 -0.24 -3.16 11.92
C ASP A 76 -1.24 -2.05 11.53
N CYS A 77 -1.11 -0.84 12.09
CA CYS A 77 -1.91 0.31 11.65
C CYS A 77 -1.71 0.62 10.16
N LEU A 78 -0.46 0.65 9.67
CA LEU A 78 -0.19 0.87 8.24
C LEU A 78 -0.76 -0.23 7.34
N LYS A 79 -0.85 -1.47 7.84
CA LYS A 79 -1.49 -2.58 7.12
C LYS A 79 -3.01 -2.42 7.04
N GLU A 80 -3.63 -1.87 8.09
CA GLU A 80 -5.05 -1.51 8.08
C GLU A 80 -5.31 -0.40 7.06
N ASP A 81 -4.52 0.68 7.07
CA ASP A 81 -4.59 1.77 6.09
C ASP A 81 -4.42 1.26 4.66
N LEU A 82 -3.46 0.36 4.45
CA LEU A 82 -3.22 -0.27 3.15
C LEU A 82 -4.44 -1.07 2.68
N ASN A 83 -5.06 -1.83 3.59
CA ASN A 83 -6.26 -2.61 3.27
C ASN A 83 -7.43 -1.69 2.93
N GLU A 84 -7.61 -0.59 3.66
CA GLU A 84 -8.64 0.39 3.37
C GLU A 84 -8.44 1.02 1.98
N ALA A 85 -7.24 1.52 1.68
CA ALA A 85 -6.92 2.10 0.37
C ALA A 85 -7.11 1.09 -0.78
N VAL A 86 -6.75 -0.18 -0.57
CA VAL A 86 -6.99 -1.27 -1.55
C VAL A 86 -8.48 -1.52 -1.74
N ASN A 87 -9.28 -1.48 -0.67
CA ASN A 87 -10.73 -1.66 -0.76
C ASN A 87 -11.40 -0.48 -1.45
N GLN A 88 -11.02 0.76 -1.13
CA GLN A 88 -11.48 1.95 -1.85
C GLN A 88 -11.16 1.86 -3.35
N ARG A 89 -9.95 1.41 -3.70
CA ARG A 89 -9.57 1.15 -5.10
C ARG A 89 -10.47 0.10 -5.76
N LYS A 90 -10.78 -1.00 -5.06
CA LYS A 90 -11.67 -2.05 -5.59
C LYS A 90 -13.10 -1.53 -5.80
N GLU A 91 -13.60 -0.66 -4.94
CA GLU A 91 -14.93 -0.06 -5.14
C GLU A 91 -14.96 0.84 -6.37
N LEU A 92 -13.91 1.64 -6.60
CA LEU A 92 -13.79 2.40 -7.86
C LEU A 92 -13.77 1.47 -9.09
N GLU A 93 -13.09 0.33 -9.01
CA GLU A 93 -13.12 -0.69 -10.06
C GLU A 93 -14.52 -1.32 -10.25
N ARG A 94 -15.32 -1.45 -9.18
CA ARG A 94 -16.71 -1.93 -9.30
C ARG A 94 -17.61 -0.96 -10.03
N VAL A 95 -17.44 0.35 -9.84
CA VAL A 95 -18.17 1.37 -10.62
C VAL A 95 -17.90 1.19 -12.12
N VAL A 96 -16.66 0.84 -12.48
CA VAL A 96 -16.24 0.55 -13.86
C VAL A 96 -16.74 -0.82 -14.34
N ASN A 97 -16.91 -1.79 -13.44
CA ASN A 97 -17.47 -3.11 -13.75
C ASN A 97 -18.95 -3.06 -14.15
N GLY A 98 -19.67 -1.99 -13.84
CA GLY A 98 -21.04 -1.75 -14.33
C GLY A 98 -21.11 -1.31 -15.79
N LEU A 99 -19.97 -1.09 -16.45
CA LEU A 99 -19.89 -0.77 -17.88
C LEU A 99 -19.87 -2.07 -18.71
N GLY A 100 -20.32 -2.00 -19.97
CA GLY A 100 -20.20 -3.14 -20.89
C GLY A 100 -18.73 -3.54 -21.11
N ASP A 101 -18.46 -4.81 -21.43
CA ASP A 101 -17.10 -5.39 -21.42
C ASP A 101 -16.03 -4.57 -22.16
N VAL A 102 -16.34 -4.07 -23.36
CA VAL A 102 -15.43 -3.25 -24.16
C VAL A 102 -15.23 -1.85 -23.55
N GLU A 103 -16.30 -1.25 -23.03
CA GLU A 103 -16.28 0.06 -22.39
C GLU A 103 -15.47 0.01 -21.08
N LYS A 104 -15.68 -1.04 -20.28
CA LYS A 104 -14.90 -1.37 -19.09
C LYS A 104 -13.41 -1.52 -19.40
N GLN A 105 -13.05 -2.30 -20.41
CA GLN A 105 -11.64 -2.51 -20.75
C GLN A 105 -10.95 -1.20 -21.16
N ILE A 106 -11.62 -0.38 -21.98
CA ILE A 106 -11.11 0.94 -22.38
C ILE A 106 -10.96 1.86 -21.17
N ALA A 107 -11.97 1.92 -20.29
CA ALA A 107 -11.91 2.72 -19.07
C ALA A 107 -10.76 2.28 -18.15
N MET A 108 -10.59 0.96 -17.92
CA MET A 108 -9.52 0.40 -17.10
C MET A 108 -8.12 0.72 -17.68
N HIS A 109 -7.93 0.60 -18.99
CA HIS A 109 -6.67 0.97 -19.62
C HIS A 109 -6.36 2.45 -19.44
N HIS A 110 -7.37 3.31 -19.59
CA HIS A 110 -7.21 4.75 -19.43
C HIS A 110 -7.02 5.18 -17.96
N MET A 111 -7.65 4.47 -17.01
CA MET A 111 -7.45 4.68 -15.56
C MET A 111 -6.05 4.29 -15.12
N ARG A 112 -5.55 3.14 -15.59
CA ARG A 112 -4.20 2.64 -15.28
C ARG A 112 -3.11 3.49 -15.91
N ASP A 113 -3.30 3.89 -17.16
CA ASP A 113 -2.35 4.73 -17.89
C ASP A 113 -3.10 5.74 -18.80
N PRO A 114 -3.41 6.95 -18.29
CA PRO A 114 -4.13 7.96 -19.06
C PRO A 114 -3.30 8.59 -20.17
N ARG A 115 -1.97 8.44 -20.13
CA ARG A 115 -1.09 8.88 -21.21
C ARG A 115 -0.98 7.82 -22.31
N MET A 116 -1.58 6.64 -22.11
CA MET A 116 -1.63 5.60 -23.11
C MET A 116 -2.34 6.12 -24.36
N PRO A 117 -1.67 6.12 -25.52
CA PRO A 117 -2.30 6.60 -26.74
C PRO A 117 -3.42 5.64 -27.17
N ALA A 118 -4.51 6.21 -27.72
CA ALA A 118 -5.72 5.47 -28.07
C ALA A 118 -5.48 4.26 -29.00
N TRP A 119 -4.44 4.29 -29.84
CA TRP A 119 -4.09 3.14 -30.71
C TRP A 119 -3.56 1.93 -29.92
N LYS A 120 -2.87 2.17 -28.79
CA LYS A 120 -2.35 1.10 -27.93
C LYS A 120 -3.48 0.45 -27.14
N ILE A 121 -4.44 1.25 -26.69
CA ILE A 121 -5.71 0.77 -26.09
C ILE A 121 -6.51 -0.03 -27.12
N ALA A 122 -6.66 0.50 -28.34
CA ALA A 122 -7.38 -0.15 -29.43
C ALA A 122 -6.81 -1.54 -29.76
N LYS A 123 -5.48 -1.66 -29.79
CA LYS A 123 -4.78 -2.94 -29.99
C LYS A 123 -5.02 -3.92 -28.85
N ALA A 124 -5.03 -3.45 -27.60
CA ALA A 124 -5.23 -4.30 -26.42
C ALA A 124 -6.68 -4.82 -26.31
N VAL A 125 -7.66 -4.01 -26.73
CA VAL A 125 -9.10 -4.31 -26.64
C VAL A 125 -9.66 -4.90 -27.95
N HIS A 126 -8.81 -5.08 -28.98
CA HIS A 126 -9.20 -5.60 -30.30
C HIS A 126 -10.33 -4.80 -30.98
N VAL A 127 -10.26 -3.47 -30.90
CA VAL A 127 -11.23 -2.55 -31.51
C VAL A 127 -10.56 -1.50 -32.40
N SER A 128 -11.34 -0.78 -33.19
CA SER A 128 -10.80 0.33 -33.98
C SER A 128 -10.44 1.53 -33.09
N LYS A 129 -9.46 2.35 -33.51
CA LYS A 129 -9.10 3.60 -32.81
C LYS A 129 -10.31 4.54 -32.67
N ARG A 130 -11.18 4.59 -33.67
CA ARG A 130 -12.42 5.39 -33.65
C ARG A 130 -13.39 4.91 -32.58
N THR A 131 -13.52 3.59 -32.43
CA THR A 131 -14.32 2.96 -31.37
C THR A 131 -13.83 3.37 -29.99
N VAL A 132 -12.49 3.40 -29.78
CA VAL A 132 -11.91 3.86 -28.51
C VAL A 132 -12.28 5.30 -28.21
N TYR A 133 -12.14 6.24 -29.16
CA TYR A 133 -12.53 7.63 -28.93
C TYR A 133 -14.02 7.80 -28.61
N ASN A 134 -14.89 7.06 -29.30
CA ASN A 134 -16.32 7.08 -29.03
C ASN A 134 -16.65 6.60 -27.61
N TYR A 135 -16.01 5.53 -27.16
CA TYR A 135 -16.19 5.05 -25.79
C TYR A 135 -15.60 6.02 -24.77
N LEU A 136 -14.39 6.54 -24.97
CA LEU A 136 -13.80 7.55 -24.07
C LEU A 136 -14.72 8.77 -23.91
N LYS A 137 -15.33 9.25 -25.01
CA LYS A 137 -16.32 10.33 -24.96
C LYS A 137 -17.55 9.95 -24.13
N LYS A 138 -18.12 8.76 -24.35
CA LYS A 138 -19.27 8.26 -23.57
C LYS A 138 -18.94 8.12 -22.08
N ILE A 139 -17.73 7.68 -21.75
CA ILE A 139 -17.29 7.50 -20.38
C ILE A 139 -17.06 8.86 -19.67
N ASP A 140 -16.55 9.86 -20.40
CA ASP A 140 -16.44 11.26 -19.92
C ASP A 140 -17.83 11.89 -19.71
N GLU A 141 -18.79 11.63 -20.62
CA GLU A 141 -20.19 12.04 -20.45
C GLU A 141 -20.84 11.40 -19.20
N LYS A 142 -20.47 10.15 -18.87
CA LYS A 142 -20.85 9.45 -17.64
C LYS A 142 -20.09 9.94 -16.39
N LYS A 143 -19.14 10.88 -16.53
CA LYS A 143 -18.30 11.45 -15.47
C LYS A 143 -17.42 10.42 -14.73
N ILE A 144 -17.04 9.35 -15.40
CA ILE A 144 -16.14 8.32 -14.85
C ILE A 144 -14.67 8.67 -15.15
N ILE A 145 -14.42 9.33 -16.27
CA ILE A 145 -13.10 9.78 -16.75
C ILE A 145 -13.03 11.29 -16.69
#